data_AF-A0A1B7MD36-F1
#
_entry.id   AF-A0A1B7MD36-F1
#
_cell.length_a   1.000
_cell.length_b   1.000
_cell.length_c   1.000
_cell.angle_alpha   90.00
_cell.angle_beta   90.00
_cell.angle_gamma   90.00
#
_symmetry.space_group_name_H-M   'P 1'
#
loop_
_entity.id
_entity.type
_entity.pdbx_description
1 polymer ?
#
loop_
_entity_poly.entity_id
_entity_poly.type
_entity_poly.pdbx_seq_one_letter_code
_entity_poly.pdbx_strand_id
1 'polypeptide(L)'
;MYDESKDLYHGLDVNIAIAAAVTAGGRLWMAQFKNNPNYKLYYSDTDSIIIDKPLSDDKIGNNLGQVKLECTIKKAVFLAPKVYGLITKDGKE
;
A
#
# COMPACT_ATOMS: atom_id res chain seq x y z
N MET A 1 -4.82 -20.90 -38.63
CA MET A 1 -4.98 -21.92 -37.57
C MET A 1 -4.09 -21.46 -36.43
N TYR A 2 -4.68 -21.09 -35.29
CA TYR A 2 -3.92 -20.58 -34.13
C TYR A 2 -3.19 -21.76 -33.50
N ASP A 3 -1.87 -21.65 -33.33
CA ASP A 3 -1.01 -22.71 -32.78
C ASP A 3 -0.66 -22.35 -31.33
N GLU A 4 -1.53 -22.77 -30.40
CA GLU A 4 -1.36 -22.58 -28.95
C GLU A 4 -0.01 -23.09 -28.42
N SER A 5 0.66 -24.01 -29.13
CA SER A 5 1.93 -24.59 -28.67
C SER A 5 3.14 -23.67 -28.83
N LYS A 6 3.09 -22.70 -29.75
CA LYS A 6 4.20 -21.75 -30.00
C LYS A 6 4.15 -20.49 -29.12
N ASP A 7 2.96 -20.04 -28.75
CA ASP A 7 2.78 -18.81 -27.97
C ASP A 7 2.86 -19.01 -26.45
N LEU A 8 2.90 -20.26 -25.97
CA LEU A 8 2.99 -20.57 -24.54
C LEU A 8 4.29 -20.04 -23.88
N TYR A 9 5.37 -19.88 -24.66
CA TYR A 9 6.70 -19.49 -24.15
C TYR A 9 7.35 -18.29 -24.86
N HIS A 10 6.83 -17.82 -26.00
CA HIS A 10 7.42 -16.72 -26.79
C HIS A 10 6.56 -15.45 -26.91
N GLY A 11 5.41 -15.36 -26.21
CA GLY A 11 4.41 -14.31 -26.49
C GLY A 11 4.23 -13.19 -25.46
N LEU A 12 5.02 -13.10 -24.39
CA LEU A 12 4.79 -12.12 -23.33
C LEU A 12 6.01 -11.21 -23.12
N ASP A 13 5.82 -9.90 -23.31
CA ASP A 13 6.78 -8.84 -22.93
C ASP A 13 6.82 -8.69 -21.40
N VAL A 14 7.28 -9.72 -20.71
CA VAL A 14 7.37 -9.77 -19.24
C VAL A 14 8.82 -9.86 -18.80
N ASN A 15 9.15 -9.08 -17.78
CA ASN A 15 10.48 -9.11 -17.19
C ASN A 15 10.36 -9.19 -15.66
N ILE A 16 10.69 -10.37 -15.12
CA ILE A 16 10.62 -10.66 -13.68
C ILE A 16 11.57 -9.75 -12.89
N ALA A 17 12.75 -9.43 -13.43
CA ALA A 17 13.72 -8.58 -12.75
C ALA A 17 13.18 -7.15 -12.59
N ILE A 18 12.52 -6.60 -13.63
CA ILE A 18 11.86 -5.29 -13.55
C ILE A 18 10.73 -5.31 -12.52
N ALA A 19 9.86 -6.33 -12.54
CA ALA A 19 8.77 -6.46 -11.58
C ALA A 19 9.28 -6.56 -10.12
N ALA A 20 10.34 -7.33 -9.90
CA ALA A 20 10.98 -7.46 -8.60
C ALA A 20 11.58 -6.13 -8.12
N ALA A 21 12.26 -5.39 -9.01
CA ALA A 21 12.85 -4.09 -8.70
C ALA A 21 11.77 -3.05 -8.32
N VAL A 22 10.67 -2.97 -9.06
CA VAL A 22 9.54 -2.08 -8.75
C VAL A 22 8.93 -2.44 -7.39
N THR A 23 8.70 -3.74 -7.15
CA THR A 23 8.14 -4.22 -5.87
C THR A 23 9.07 -3.90 -4.68
N ALA A 24 10.37 -4.12 -4.84
CA ALA A 24 11.37 -3.80 -3.82
C ALA A 24 11.42 -2.29 -3.54
N GLY A 25 11.39 -1.48 -4.60
CA GLY A 25 11.33 -0.02 -4.51
C GLY A 25 10.11 0.47 -3.74
N GLY A 26 8.92 -0.07 -4.04
CA GLY A 26 7.69 0.24 -3.30
C GLY A 26 7.78 -0.14 -1.82
N ARG A 27 8.34 -1.32 -1.49
CA ARG A 27 8.57 -1.74 -0.10
C ARG A 27 9.55 -0.83 0.64
N LEU A 28 10.65 -0.43 -0.01
CA LEU A 28 11.63 0.48 0.56
C LEU A 28 11.00 1.86 0.82
N TRP A 29 10.21 2.37 -0.12
CA TRP A 29 9.47 3.62 0.06
C TRP A 29 8.51 3.54 1.25
N MET A 30 7.76 2.44 1.37
CA MET A 30 6.85 2.23 2.51
C MET A 30 7.57 2.00 3.84
N ALA A 31 8.82 1.54 3.83
CA ALA A 31 9.60 1.30 5.05
C ALA A 31 9.81 2.58 5.87
N GLN A 32 9.92 3.74 5.23
CA GLN A 32 10.06 5.03 5.93
C GLN A 32 8.86 5.35 6.83
N PHE A 33 7.67 4.84 6.49
CA PHE A 33 6.44 5.04 7.26
C PHE A 33 6.28 3.93 8.28
N LYS A 34 6.53 2.67 7.87
CA LYS A 34 6.39 1.48 8.73
C LYS A 34 7.35 1.47 9.90
N ASN A 35 8.59 1.93 9.68
CA ASN A 35 9.66 1.90 10.66
C ASN A 35 9.93 3.29 11.28
N ASN A 36 8.96 4.21 11.21
CA ASN A 36 9.13 5.55 11.76
C ASN A 36 8.88 5.55 13.28
N PRO A 37 9.90 5.80 14.13
CA PRO A 37 9.73 5.76 15.58
C PRO A 37 8.84 6.88 16.12
N ASN A 38 8.57 7.92 15.32
CA ASN A 38 7.70 9.01 15.73
C ASN A 38 6.23 8.65 15.71
N TYR A 39 5.84 7.53 15.10
CA TYR A 39 4.45 7.12 14.91
C TYR A 39 4.22 5.71 15.45
N LYS A 40 3.05 5.49 16.03
CA LYS A 40 2.60 4.13 16.34
C LYS A 40 1.86 3.57 15.13
N LEU A 41 2.47 2.59 14.47
CA LEU A 41 1.85 1.85 13.37
C LEU A 41 0.85 0.81 13.93
N TYR A 42 -0.42 0.92 13.55
CA TYR A 42 -1.44 -0.07 13.88
C TYR A 42 -1.60 -1.13 12.81
N TYR A 43 -1.53 -0.73 11.54
CA TYR A 43 -1.72 -1.61 10.40
C TYR A 43 -1.06 -1.04 9.15
N SER A 44 -0.71 -1.90 8.20
CA SER A 44 -0.31 -1.51 6.86
C SER A 44 -0.57 -2.63 5.86
N ASP A 45 -0.95 -2.25 4.64
CA ASP A 45 -0.94 -3.09 3.45
C ASP A 45 -0.07 -2.39 2.37
N THR A 46 0.27 -3.10 1.30
CA THR A 46 1.01 -2.70 0.09
C THR A 46 1.46 -1.23 0.03
N ASP A 47 0.52 -0.28 -0.04
CA ASP A 47 0.69 1.17 -0.20
C ASP A 47 -0.09 2.02 0.83
N SER A 48 -0.54 1.44 1.94
CA SER A 48 -1.33 2.14 2.97
C SER A 48 -0.79 1.92 4.39
N ILE A 49 -1.06 2.88 5.28
CA ILE A 49 -0.71 2.81 6.70
C ILE A 49 -1.87 3.33 7.55
N ILE A 50 -2.03 2.77 8.75
CA ILE A 50 -2.91 3.30 9.79
C ILE A 50 -2.05 3.60 11.01
N ILE A 51 -2.05 4.86 11.42
CA ILE A 51 -1.17 5.44 12.44
C ILE A 51 -1.96 6.27 13.45
N ASP A 52 -1.34 6.58 14.58
CA ASP A 52 -1.95 7.23 15.74
C ASP A 52 -2.15 8.74 15.62
N LYS A 53 -1.44 9.39 14.69
CA LYS A 53 -1.52 10.83 14.49
C LYS A 53 -1.24 11.21 13.03
N PRO A 54 -1.64 12.42 12.59
CA PRO A 54 -1.44 12.86 11.21
C PRO A 54 0.03 12.87 10.79
N LEU A 55 0.30 12.52 9.53
CA LEU A 55 1.60 12.80 8.90
C LEU A 55 1.77 14.31 8.70
N SER A 56 3.00 14.73 8.47
CA SER A 56 3.30 16.11 8.08
C SER A 56 2.69 16.44 6.72
N ASP A 57 2.27 17.70 6.54
CA ASP A 57 1.54 18.15 5.34
C ASP A 57 2.33 18.00 4.04
N ASP A 58 3.68 17.98 4.10
CA ASP A 58 4.54 17.73 2.93
C ASP A 58 4.41 16.31 2.38
N LYS A 59 4.00 15.34 3.22
CA LYS A 59 3.83 13.94 2.84
C LYS A 59 2.43 13.63 2.32
N ILE A 60 1.45 14.50 2.58
CA ILE A 60 0.06 14.29 2.19
C ILE A 60 -0.28 15.12 0.95
N GLY A 61 -0.93 14.52 -0.04
CA GLY A 61 -1.42 15.25 -1.21
C GLY A 61 -1.68 14.36 -2.43
N ASN A 62 -1.88 15.02 -3.58
CA ASN A 62 -2.19 14.36 -4.85
C ASN A 62 -0.98 14.22 -5.78
N ASN A 63 0.20 14.69 -5.37
CA ASN A 63 1.40 14.60 -6.20
C ASN A 63 2.03 13.21 -6.12
N LEU A 64 2.81 12.87 -7.15
CA LEU A 64 3.53 11.59 -7.18
C LEU A 64 4.45 11.44 -5.95
N GLY A 65 4.35 10.31 -5.28
CA GLY A 65 5.12 9.99 -4.07
C GLY A 65 4.50 10.49 -2.76
N GLN A 66 3.48 11.35 -2.81
CA GLN A 66 2.69 11.69 -1.62
C GLN A 66 1.65 10.62 -1.32
N VAL A 67 1.20 10.56 -0.07
CA VAL A 67 0.10 9.68 0.35
C VAL A 67 -1.21 10.45 0.40
N LYS A 68 -2.29 9.79 0.00
CA LYS A 68 -3.63 10.34 0.10
C LYS A 68 -4.19 10.12 1.50
N LEU A 69 -4.79 11.15 2.08
CA LEU A 69 -5.56 11.02 3.32
C LEU A 69 -6.93 10.41 2.98
N GLU A 70 -7.07 9.09 3.14
CA GLU A 70 -8.31 8.38 2.81
C GLU A 70 -9.43 8.61 3.83
N CYS A 71 -9.13 8.51 5.13
CA CYS A 71 -10.12 8.71 6.17
C CYS A 71 -9.47 9.05 7.52
N THR A 72 -10.29 9.57 8.44
CA THR A 72 -9.91 9.69 9.85
C THR A 72 -10.71 8.70 10.67
N ILE A 73 -10.02 7.85 11.42
CA ILE A 73 -10.61 6.69 12.12
C ILE A 73 -10.91 7.06 13.59
N LYS A 74 -12.09 6.67 14.06
CA LYS A 74 -12.52 6.77 15.47
C LYS A 74 -12.22 5.49 16.24
N LYS A 75 -12.49 4.32 15.64
CA LYS A 75 -12.21 2.99 16.19
C LYS A 75 -11.81 2.05 15.07
N ALA A 76 -10.92 1.09 15.36
CA ALA A 76 -10.59 0.02 14.43
C ALA A 76 -10.20 -1.26 15.18
N VAL A 77 -10.39 -2.39 14.52
CA VAL A 77 -9.92 -3.72 14.94
C VAL A 77 -9.21 -4.39 13.77
N PHE A 78 -8.04 -4.98 14.02
CA PHE A 78 -7.22 -5.66 13.02
C PHE A 78 -6.99 -7.09 13.50
N LEU A 79 -7.57 -8.07 12.81
CA LEU A 79 -7.50 -9.48 13.22
C LEU A 79 -6.41 -10.24 12.46
N ALA A 80 -6.23 -9.91 11.17
CA ALA A 80 -5.25 -10.52 10.28
C ALA A 80 -4.97 -9.61 9.08
N PRO A 81 -3.97 -9.91 8.23
CA PRO A 81 -3.78 -9.22 6.96
C PRO A 81 -5.06 -9.21 6.12
N LYS A 82 -5.50 -8.02 5.71
CA LYS A 82 -6.74 -7.76 4.96
C LYS A 82 -8.04 -8.15 5.69
N VAL A 83 -7.98 -8.35 7.01
CA VAL A 83 -9.15 -8.65 7.85
C VAL A 83 -9.21 -7.62 8.98
N TYR A 84 -9.97 -6.57 8.75
CA TYR A 84 -10.13 -5.46 9.67
C TYR A 84 -11.49 -4.79 9.52
N GLY A 85 -11.91 -4.09 10.57
CA GLY A 85 -13.10 -3.24 10.57
C GLY A 85 -12.77 -1.88 11.17
N LEU A 86 -13.36 -0.81 10.64
CA LEU A 86 -13.11 0.56 11.08
C LEU A 86 -14.43 1.31 11.23
N ILE A 87 -14.43 2.30 12.11
CA ILE A 87 -15.50 3.29 12.23
C ILE A 87 -14.82 4.64 12.07
N THR A 88 -15.16 5.36 11.02
CA THR A 88 -14.63 6.71 10.76
C THR A 88 -15.19 7.73 11.75
N LYS A 89 -14.55 8.90 11.85
CA LYS A 89 -15.07 10.00 12.69
C LYS A 89 -16.47 10.46 12.28
N ASP A 90 -16.82 10.31 11.00
CA ASP A 90 -18.14 10.64 10.46
C ASP A 90 -19.18 9.53 10.70
N GLY A 91 -18.81 8.46 11.40
CA GLY A 91 -19.71 7.35 11.73
C GLY A 91 -19.93 6.34 10.60
N LYS A 92 -19.15 6.42 9.51
CA LYS A 92 -19.17 5.39 8.45
C LYS A 92 -18.37 4.17 8.88
N GLU A 93 -18.94 2.99 8.61
CA GLU A 93 -18.35 1.66 8.81
C GLU A 93 -17.67 1.15 7.54
#